data_AF-A0A8K0VAK9-F1
#
_entry.id   AF-A0A8K0VAK9-F1
#
_cell.length_a   1.000
_cell.length_b   1.000
_cell.length_c   1.000
_cell.angle_alpha   90.00
_cell.angle_beta   90.00
_cell.angle_gamma   90.00
#
_symmetry.space_group_name_H-M   'P 1'
#
loop_
_entity.id
_entity.type
_entity.pdbx_description
1 polymer ?
#
loop_
_entity_poly.entity_id
_entity_poly.type
_entity_poly.pdbx_seq_one_letter_code
_entity_poly.pdbx_strand_id
1 'polypeptide(L)'
;MPKRVTGSEALAKRMAAIPQSVLEALRPALTRSVQEIAADARALAESSRRSGALVESIEATAPGETTPAFASDGGRRTADEGQAFVTAGDPDARHGHLVEFGTAERVHKDGSPTGTMPAKPFLLPAWRLNKTRVRNRLRRVIRSEVKKGAAE
;
A
#
# COMPACT_ATOMS: atom_id res chain seq x y z
N MET A 1 19.99 -2.13 53.33
CA MET A 1 18.89 -1.85 52.37
C MET A 1 19.11 -2.71 51.14
N PRO A 2 18.15 -3.54 50.72
CA PRO A 2 18.29 -4.34 49.51
C PRO A 2 18.42 -3.38 48.30
N LYS A 3 19.51 -3.53 47.52
CA LYS A 3 19.66 -2.82 46.25
C LYS A 3 18.51 -3.25 45.35
N ARG A 4 17.53 -2.38 45.13
CA ARG A 4 16.51 -2.59 44.10
C ARG A 4 17.25 -2.75 42.77
N VAL A 5 16.95 -3.82 42.05
CA VAL A 5 17.55 -4.13 40.75
C VAL A 5 17.16 -3.02 39.78
N THR A 6 18.04 -2.05 39.57
CA THR A 6 17.86 -0.96 38.57
C THR A 6 17.71 -1.48 37.14
N GLY A 7 18.11 -2.73 36.89
CA GLY A 7 17.96 -3.41 35.61
C GLY A 7 16.51 -3.70 35.19
N SER A 8 15.57 -3.89 36.14
CA SER A 8 14.18 -4.23 35.78
C SER A 8 13.38 -3.02 35.27
N GLU A 9 13.57 -1.84 35.86
CA GLU A 9 12.94 -0.59 35.41
C GLU A 9 13.51 -0.10 34.08
N ALA A 10 14.84 -0.20 33.91
CA ALA A 10 15.51 0.14 32.65
C ALA A 10 15.04 -0.80 31.51
N LEU A 11 14.96 -2.10 31.76
CA LEU A 11 14.43 -3.07 30.80
C LEU A 11 12.95 -2.80 30.46
N ALA A 12 12.11 -2.55 31.46
CA ALA A 12 10.69 -2.25 31.24
C ALA A 12 10.49 -1.01 30.36
N LYS A 13 11.28 0.05 30.57
CA LYS A 13 11.25 1.26 29.74
C LYS A 13 11.62 0.96 28.29
N ARG A 14 12.63 0.11 28.05
CA ARG A 14 13.05 -0.29 26.70
C ARG A 14 11.96 -1.09 25.99
N MET A 15 11.39 -2.09 26.67
CA MET A 15 10.31 -2.90 26.11
C MET A 15 9.08 -2.05 25.72
N ALA A 16 8.76 -1.02 26.51
CA ALA A 16 7.67 -0.09 26.21
C ALA A 16 7.96 0.81 24.98
N ALA A 17 9.23 1.07 24.66
CA ALA A 17 9.63 1.92 23.53
C ALA A 17 9.73 1.16 22.18
N ILE A 18 9.85 -0.18 22.20
CA ILE A 18 9.98 -1.01 20.99
C ILE A 18 8.88 -0.76 19.94
N PRO A 19 7.59 -0.63 20.30
CA PRO A 19 6.55 -0.40 19.29
C PRO A 19 6.77 0.89 18.49
N GLN A 20 7.16 1.98 19.16
CA GLN A 20 7.38 3.27 18.50
C GLN A 20 8.62 3.24 17.61
N SER A 21 9.73 2.68 18.10
CA SER A 21 10.96 2.58 17.30
C SER A 21 10.77 1.70 16.05
N VAL A 22 9.94 0.65 16.16
CA VAL A 22 9.55 -0.18 15.02
C VAL A 22 8.75 0.64 14.00
N LEU A 23 7.78 1.44 14.41
CA LEU A 23 6.98 2.28 13.50
C LEU A 23 7.85 3.30 12.76
N GLU A 24 8.73 3.98 13.49
CA GLU A 24 9.68 4.94 12.92
C GLU A 24 10.60 4.29 11.88
N ALA A 25 11.14 3.10 12.20
CA ALA A 25 12.01 2.37 11.30
C ALA A 25 11.27 1.77 10.10
N LEU A 26 9.97 1.46 10.24
CA LEU A 26 9.14 0.95 9.17
C LEU A 26 8.82 2.00 8.11
N ARG A 27 8.76 3.28 8.48
CA ARG A 27 8.41 4.38 7.57
C ARG A 27 9.17 4.33 6.23
N PRO A 28 10.52 4.35 6.18
CA PRO A 28 11.25 4.31 4.91
C PRO A 28 11.03 2.99 4.14
N ALA A 29 10.85 1.88 4.85
CA ALA A 29 10.59 0.58 4.23
C ALA A 29 9.19 0.51 3.60
N LEU A 30 8.18 1.09 4.23
CA LEU A 30 6.83 1.21 3.71
C LEU A 30 6.80 2.14 2.51
N THR A 31 7.36 3.35 2.62
CA THR A 31 7.45 4.33 1.52
C THR A 31 8.07 3.71 0.27
N ARG A 32 9.23 3.07 0.41
CA ARG A 32 9.88 2.42 -0.74
C ARG A 32 9.03 1.29 -1.32
N SER A 33 8.36 0.52 -0.47
CA SER A 33 7.50 -0.59 -0.92
C SER A 33 6.32 -0.11 -1.76
N VAL A 34 5.62 0.95 -1.32
CA VAL A 34 4.48 1.48 -2.09
C VAL A 34 4.90 2.18 -3.37
N GLN A 35 6.04 2.86 -3.38
CA GLN A 35 6.60 3.48 -4.59
C GLN A 35 6.92 2.42 -5.66
N GLU A 36 7.52 1.30 -5.26
CA GLU A 36 7.85 0.21 -6.18
C GLU A 36 6.59 -0.51 -6.68
N ILE A 37 5.59 -0.74 -5.82
CA ILE A 37 4.30 -1.29 -6.25
C ILE A 37 3.60 -0.34 -7.23
N ALA A 38 3.57 0.97 -6.95
CA ALA A 38 2.95 1.95 -7.84
C ALA A 38 3.68 2.02 -9.19
N ALA A 39 5.02 1.96 -9.20
CA ALA A 39 5.79 1.92 -10.44
C ALA A 39 5.45 0.69 -11.29
N ASP A 40 5.39 -0.51 -10.68
CA ASP A 40 5.03 -1.73 -11.40
C ASP A 40 3.55 -1.70 -11.86
N ALA A 41 2.66 -1.15 -11.04
CA ALA A 41 1.25 -0.97 -11.42
C ALA A 41 1.09 -0.04 -12.62
N ARG A 42 1.85 1.07 -12.67
CA ARG A 42 1.89 1.98 -13.82
C ARG A 42 2.40 1.29 -15.08
N ALA A 43 3.47 0.51 -14.97
CA ALA A 43 4.02 -0.24 -16.10
C ALA A 43 3.01 -1.26 -16.65
N LEU A 44 2.27 -1.96 -15.79
CA LEU A 44 1.25 -2.92 -16.21
C LEU A 44 -0.01 -2.25 -16.79
N ALA A 45 -0.39 -1.10 -16.24
CA ALA A 45 -1.54 -0.31 -16.71
C ALA A 45 -1.35 0.23 -18.14
N GLU A 46 -0.10 0.33 -18.61
CA GLU A 46 0.24 0.73 -19.97
C GLU A 46 -0.42 -0.13 -21.05
N SER A 47 -0.64 -1.42 -20.76
CA SER A 47 -1.38 -2.35 -21.65
C SER A 47 -2.85 -1.94 -21.91
N SER A 48 -3.37 -1.04 -21.08
CA SER A 48 -4.71 -0.47 -21.13
C SER A 48 -4.71 1.01 -21.53
N ARG A 49 -3.55 1.56 -21.92
CA ARG A 49 -3.43 2.98 -22.27
C ARG A 49 -4.30 3.31 -23.48
N ARG A 50 -5.23 4.24 -23.26
CA ARG A 50 -5.92 4.99 -24.33
C ARG A 50 -5.53 6.46 -24.30
N SER A 51 -5.75 7.12 -23.17
CA SER A 51 -5.36 8.53 -22.93
C SER A 51 -4.14 8.68 -22.02
N GLY A 52 -3.83 7.68 -21.20
CA GLY A 52 -2.79 7.77 -20.15
C GLY A 52 -3.36 8.08 -18.75
N ALA A 53 -4.60 8.58 -18.67
CA ALA A 53 -5.23 9.00 -17.41
C ALA A 53 -5.17 7.92 -16.31
N LEU A 54 -5.40 6.64 -16.64
CA LEU A 54 -5.29 5.55 -15.66
C LEU A 54 -3.88 5.43 -15.09
N VAL A 55 -2.85 5.51 -15.93
CA VAL A 55 -1.45 5.39 -15.50
C VAL A 55 -1.07 6.57 -14.59
N GLU A 56 -1.52 7.77 -14.95
CA GLU A 56 -1.28 8.99 -14.19
C GLU A 56 -2.04 9.01 -12.86
N SER A 57 -3.20 8.36 -12.79
CA SER A 57 -4.03 8.27 -11.58
C SER A 57 -3.50 7.31 -10.51
N ILE A 58 -2.47 6.50 -10.82
CA ILE A 58 -1.90 5.55 -9.87
C ILE A 58 -0.97 6.30 -8.92
N GLU A 59 -1.29 6.30 -7.64
CA GLU A 59 -0.53 7.03 -6.63
C GLU A 59 -0.11 6.15 -5.45
N ALA A 60 1.07 6.45 -4.92
CA ALA A 60 1.60 5.85 -3.70
C ALA A 60 1.45 6.83 -2.55
N THR A 61 0.80 6.41 -1.47
CA THR A 61 0.63 7.20 -0.24
C THR A 61 1.48 6.58 0.86
N ALA A 62 2.45 7.33 1.37
CA ALA A 62 3.32 6.90 2.45
C ALA A 62 2.65 7.01 3.83
N PRO A 63 3.26 6.49 4.91
CA PRO A 63 2.71 6.64 6.25
C PRO A 63 2.53 8.10 6.66
N GLY A 64 1.41 8.43 7.29
CA GLY A 64 1.04 9.80 7.67
C GLY A 64 0.60 10.70 6.50
N GLU A 65 0.69 10.23 5.25
CA GLU A 65 0.17 10.97 4.10
C GLU A 65 -1.31 10.65 3.88
N THR A 66 -1.99 11.53 3.15
CA THR A 66 -3.40 11.36 2.79
C THR A 66 -3.51 10.98 1.33
N THR A 67 -4.29 9.94 1.03
CA THR A 67 -4.55 9.52 -0.35
C THR A 67 -5.17 10.67 -1.16
N PRO A 68 -4.95 10.71 -2.48
CA PRO A 68 -5.66 11.64 -3.36
C PRO A 68 -7.18 11.55 -3.17
N ALA A 69 -7.90 12.63 -3.52
CA ALA A 69 -9.35 12.55 -3.61
C ALA A 69 -9.72 11.42 -4.59
N PHE A 70 -10.74 10.62 -4.26
CA PHE A 70 -11.26 9.52 -5.08
C PHE A 70 -10.43 8.22 -5.13
N ALA A 71 -9.45 8.07 -4.25
CA ALA A 71 -8.60 6.88 -4.14
C ALA A 71 -9.34 5.57 -3.76
N SER A 72 -10.47 5.64 -3.06
CA SER A 72 -11.38 4.52 -2.74
C SER A 72 -12.74 5.07 -2.28
N ASP A 73 -13.86 4.56 -2.79
CA ASP A 73 -15.24 4.97 -2.43
C ASP A 73 -15.53 6.48 -2.49
N GLY A 74 -14.77 7.24 -3.30
CA GLY A 74 -14.88 8.70 -3.36
C GLY A 74 -14.29 9.45 -2.17
N GLY A 75 -13.63 8.75 -1.23
CA GLY A 75 -13.06 9.32 -0.02
C GLY A 75 -11.57 9.67 -0.10
N ARG A 76 -11.10 10.39 0.92
CA ARG A 76 -9.68 10.55 1.28
C ARG A 76 -9.43 9.75 2.54
N ARG A 77 -8.30 9.04 2.61
CA ARG A 77 -7.87 8.33 3.82
C ARG A 77 -6.44 8.74 4.16
N THR A 78 -6.23 9.11 5.42
CA THR A 78 -4.88 9.30 5.95
C THR A 78 -4.31 7.94 6.39
N ALA A 79 -3.09 7.65 5.98
CA ALA A 79 -2.38 6.44 6.38
C ALA A 79 -1.86 6.59 7.82
N ASP A 80 -2.14 5.60 8.67
CA ASP A 80 -1.51 5.50 9.99
C ASP A 80 0.02 5.28 9.85
N GLU A 81 0.77 5.44 10.95
CA GLU A 81 2.24 5.33 10.95
C GLU A 81 2.78 3.99 10.42
N GLY A 82 2.01 2.91 10.58
CA GLY A 82 2.34 1.57 10.09
C GLY A 82 1.67 1.19 8.75
N GLN A 83 0.99 2.14 8.10
CA GLN A 83 0.21 1.90 6.88
C GLN A 83 0.77 2.70 5.71
N ALA A 84 0.60 2.15 4.51
CA ALA A 84 0.88 2.84 3.26
C ALA A 84 -0.05 2.26 2.19
N PHE A 85 -0.43 3.08 1.21
CA PHE A 85 -1.44 2.71 0.22
C PHE A 85 -0.91 2.88 -1.20
N VAL A 86 -1.48 2.09 -2.11
CA VAL A 86 -1.41 2.33 -3.55
C VAL A 86 -2.83 2.38 -4.06
N THR A 87 -3.18 3.46 -4.74
CA THR A 87 -4.55 3.75 -5.18
C THR A 87 -4.53 4.05 -6.67
N ALA A 88 -5.62 3.72 -7.37
CA ALA A 88 -5.74 3.97 -8.80
C ALA A 88 -7.11 4.60 -9.07
N GLY A 89 -7.09 5.86 -9.51
CA GLY A 89 -8.30 6.60 -9.88
C GLY A 89 -8.28 8.04 -9.40
N ASP A 90 -8.83 8.90 -10.24
CA ASP A 90 -9.09 10.32 -10.02
C ASP A 90 -10.43 10.68 -10.71
N PRO A 91 -10.90 11.94 -10.71
CA PRO A 91 -12.15 12.32 -11.37
C PRO A 91 -12.26 11.90 -12.85
N ASP A 92 -11.13 11.87 -13.56
CA ASP A 92 -11.00 11.62 -14.99
C ASP A 92 -10.66 10.15 -15.29
N ALA A 93 -10.21 9.38 -14.29
CA ALA A 93 -9.75 8.00 -14.38
C ALA A 93 -10.59 7.00 -13.55
N ARG A 94 -11.92 7.16 -13.52
CA ARG A 94 -12.84 6.31 -12.72
C ARG A 94 -13.01 4.87 -13.23
N HIS A 95 -12.39 4.51 -14.34
CA HIS A 95 -12.56 3.22 -15.01
C HIS A 95 -11.52 2.16 -14.59
N GLY A 96 -10.62 2.46 -13.65
CA GLY A 96 -9.55 1.55 -13.22
C GLY A 96 -10.06 0.18 -12.75
N HIS A 97 -11.15 0.13 -12.00
CA HIS A 97 -11.75 -1.15 -11.56
C HIS A 97 -12.34 -1.97 -12.72
N LEU A 98 -12.88 -1.31 -13.76
CA LEU A 98 -13.35 -1.98 -14.97
C LEU A 98 -12.19 -2.55 -15.77
N VAL A 99 -11.04 -1.86 -15.79
CA VAL A 99 -9.81 -2.36 -16.39
C VAL A 99 -9.25 -3.54 -15.60
N GLU A 100 -9.19 -3.45 -14.27
CA GLU A 100 -8.62 -4.49 -13.41
C GLU A 100 -9.40 -5.81 -13.51
N PHE A 101 -10.74 -5.74 -13.46
CA PHE A 101 -11.60 -6.91 -13.32
C PHE A 101 -12.36 -7.28 -14.59
N GLY A 102 -12.37 -6.41 -15.60
CA GLY A 102 -13.26 -6.54 -16.73
C GLY A 102 -14.71 -6.23 -16.36
N THR A 103 -15.61 -6.47 -17.30
CA THR A 103 -17.06 -6.34 -17.10
C THR A 103 -17.76 -7.62 -17.55
N ALA A 104 -18.94 -7.88 -16.99
CA ALA A 104 -19.85 -8.87 -17.56
C ALA A 104 -20.53 -8.31 -18.82
N GLU A 105 -21.08 -9.19 -19.65
CA GLU A 105 -21.89 -8.78 -20.80
C GLU A 105 -23.06 -7.91 -20.34
N ARG A 106 -23.20 -6.74 -20.96
CA ARG A 106 -24.30 -5.81 -20.69
C ARG A 106 -25.28 -5.86 -21.85
N VAL A 107 -26.56 -5.79 -21.55
CA VAL A 107 -27.64 -5.72 -22.54
C VAL A 107 -28.41 -4.42 -22.38
N HIS A 108 -28.84 -3.86 -23.50
CA HIS A 108 -29.77 -2.75 -23.56
C HIS A 108 -31.19 -3.23 -23.21
N LYS A 109 -32.11 -2.29 -22.98
CA LYS A 109 -33.52 -2.60 -22.66
C LYS A 109 -34.25 -3.35 -23.78
N ASP A 110 -33.76 -3.23 -25.00
CA ASP A 110 -34.28 -3.91 -26.20
C ASP A 110 -33.68 -5.32 -26.41
N GLY A 111 -32.80 -5.77 -25.50
CA GLY A 111 -32.15 -7.08 -25.57
C GLY A 111 -30.88 -7.12 -26.42
N SER A 112 -30.48 -6.01 -27.05
CA SER A 112 -29.22 -5.95 -27.81
C SER A 112 -27.99 -5.90 -26.90
N PRO A 113 -26.88 -6.59 -27.23
CA PRO A 113 -25.68 -6.58 -26.40
C PRO A 113 -24.90 -5.26 -26.56
N THR A 114 -24.55 -4.62 -25.45
CA THR A 114 -23.65 -3.46 -25.38
C THR A 114 -22.16 -3.87 -25.42
N GLY A 115 -21.89 -5.17 -25.27
CA GLY A 115 -20.55 -5.75 -25.30
C GLY A 115 -19.93 -5.96 -23.92
N THR A 116 -18.67 -6.42 -23.94
CA THR A 116 -17.91 -6.86 -22.77
C THR A 116 -16.50 -6.26 -22.83
N MET A 117 -16.02 -5.72 -21.71
CA MET A 117 -14.64 -5.28 -21.56
C MET A 117 -13.79 -6.41 -20.95
N PRO A 118 -12.77 -6.93 -21.66
CA PRO A 118 -11.87 -7.94 -21.09
C PRO A 118 -10.99 -7.34 -19.99
N ALA A 119 -10.71 -8.14 -18.96
CA ALA A 119 -9.85 -7.73 -17.86
C ALA A 119 -8.39 -7.57 -18.32
N LYS A 120 -7.78 -6.45 -17.91
CA LYS A 120 -6.36 -6.14 -18.08
C LYS A 120 -5.78 -5.73 -16.72
N PRO A 121 -5.57 -6.70 -15.81
CA PRO A 121 -5.20 -6.42 -14.44
C PRO A 121 -3.80 -5.80 -14.35
N PHE A 122 -3.66 -4.80 -13.49
CA PHE A 122 -2.44 -4.03 -13.27
C PHE A 122 -2.09 -3.91 -11.79
N LEU A 123 -3.08 -3.69 -10.92
CA LEU A 123 -2.85 -3.40 -9.50
C LEU A 123 -2.59 -4.68 -8.69
N LEU A 124 -3.46 -5.69 -8.82
CA LEU A 124 -3.29 -6.96 -8.10
C LEU A 124 -2.04 -7.72 -8.57
N PRO A 125 -1.70 -7.78 -9.88
CA PRO A 125 -0.44 -8.37 -10.32
C PRO A 125 0.78 -7.62 -9.78
N ALA A 126 0.80 -6.28 -9.78
CA ALA A 126 1.88 -5.49 -9.19
C ALA A 126 2.06 -5.79 -7.69
N TRP A 127 0.96 -5.88 -6.93
CA TRP A 127 1.01 -6.31 -5.54
C TRP A 127 1.58 -7.72 -5.38
N ARG A 128 1.09 -8.69 -6.17
CA ARG A 128 1.54 -10.09 -6.10
C ARG A 128 3.03 -10.23 -6.40
N LEU A 129 3.53 -9.51 -7.40
CA LEU A 129 4.95 -9.48 -7.77
C LEU A 129 5.82 -8.98 -6.61
N ASN A 130 5.37 -7.93 -5.92
CA ASN A 130 6.12 -7.30 -4.84
C ASN A 130 5.93 -7.94 -3.47
N LYS A 131 4.86 -8.72 -3.26
CA LYS A 131 4.41 -9.21 -1.95
C LYS A 131 5.52 -9.85 -1.12
N THR A 132 6.29 -10.76 -1.71
CA THR A 132 7.37 -11.46 -1.01
C THR A 132 8.50 -10.51 -0.59
N ARG A 133 8.87 -9.60 -1.49
CA ARG A 133 9.95 -8.63 -1.28
C ARG A 133 9.60 -7.63 -0.19
N VAL A 134 8.39 -7.07 -0.25
CA VAL A 134 7.85 -6.16 0.78
C VAL A 134 7.82 -6.88 2.13
N ARG A 135 7.22 -8.08 2.19
CA ARG A 135 7.14 -8.88 3.42
C ARG A 135 8.51 -9.12 4.04
N ASN A 136 9.50 -9.49 3.23
CA ASN A 136 10.85 -9.75 3.72
C ASN A 136 11.55 -8.48 4.22
N ARG A 137 11.35 -7.34 3.53
CA ARG A 137 11.85 -6.03 3.95
C ARG A 137 11.29 -5.62 5.31
N LEU A 138 9.96 -5.65 5.47
CA LEU A 138 9.32 -5.26 6.73
C LEU A 138 9.74 -6.19 7.88
N ARG A 139 9.79 -7.51 7.63
CA ARG A 139 10.27 -8.49 8.63
C ARG A 139 11.70 -8.20 9.08
N ARG A 140 12.60 -7.78 8.18
CA ARG A 140 13.98 -7.46 8.51
C ARG A 140 14.06 -6.23 9.42
N VAL A 141 13.30 -5.18 9.09
CA VAL A 141 13.22 -3.96 9.90
C VAL A 141 12.70 -4.26 11.29
N ILE A 142 11.56 -4.95 11.39
CA ILE A 142 10.95 -5.32 12.68
C ILE A 142 11.94 -6.13 13.53
N ARG A 143 12.57 -7.16 12.96
CA ARG A 143 13.56 -7.98 13.68
C ARG A 143 14.78 -7.17 14.13
N SER A 144 15.23 -6.23 13.31
CA SER A 144 16.35 -5.34 13.63
C SER A 144 16.02 -4.50 14.85
N GLU A 145 14.87 -3.82 14.86
CA GLU A 145 14.50 -2.91 15.95
C GLU A 145 14.17 -3.66 17.25
N VAL A 146 13.50 -4.82 17.16
CA VAL A 146 13.27 -5.68 18.33
C VAL A 146 14.61 -6.13 18.94
N LYS A 147 15.59 -6.49 18.10
CA LYS A 147 16.93 -6.88 18.58
C LYS A 147 17.66 -5.71 19.23
N LYS A 148 17.59 -4.50 18.66
CA LYS A 148 18.20 -3.31 19.25
C LYS A 148 17.59 -2.98 20.61
N GLY A 149 16.26 -2.96 20.71
CA GLY A 149 15.56 -2.70 21.97
C GLY A 149 15.80 -3.77 23.05
N ALA A 150 16.18 -4.98 22.67
CA ALA A 150 16.56 -6.05 23.60
C ALA A 150 18.06 -6.06 23.98
N ALA A 151 18.92 -5.43 23.17
CA ALA A 151 20.38 -5.43 23.35
C ALA A 151 20.91 -4.15 24.01
N GLU A 152 20.19 -3.03 23.89
CA GLU A 152 20.43 -1.84 24.71
C GLU A 152 20.13 -2.13 26.17
#